data_AF-A0A949LX21-F1
#
_entry.id   AF-A0A949LX21-F1
#
_cell.length_a   1.000
_cell.length_b   1.000
_cell.length_c   1.000
_cell.angle_alpha   90.00
_cell.angle_beta   90.00
_cell.angle_gamma   90.00
#
_symmetry.space_group_name_H-M   'P 1'
#
loop_
_entity.id
_entity.type
_entity.pdbx_description
1 polymer ?
#
loop_
_entity_poly.entity_id
_entity_poly.type
_entity_poly.pdbx_seq_one_letter_code
_entity_poly.pdbx_strand_id
1 'polypeptide(L)'
;MSGEVHITDVRAAHRFDPAPLERFLDGRLEGFAPPLSVRQFEGGQSNPTYLIEAAGRRWVLRKKPPGELLPSAHQVGREHQILRALEGRGVPVPRSLVHCADPEIVGSEFFVMEWLPGRVFLDPLLPGVSPQDRRAIYEHFIEVLARLHALDPVAIGVPDGFGRPGNYYARQVSRWTKQYQASRTHDIPEMDKVMAWLADHTPEDDRSAIVHGDYTLRNCLIDPEAPRIAGVLDWELSTLGHPFADVAHACLFTFSGQSDEAFRSLGVPTRQEIIERYVRASGQEPAEGWTFYFAFALFRIAAINQGVYKRGLEGNAASDHYMEALPGVRASAVRAWELVQAGTGAGSAS
;
A
#
# COMPACT_ATOMS: atom_id res chain seq x y z
N MET A 1 12.48 -2.85 -17.03
CA MET A 1 12.42 -4.32 -16.88
C MET A 1 11.12 -4.62 -16.16
N SER A 2 10.25 -5.47 -16.72
CA SER A 2 9.15 -6.05 -15.95
C SER A 2 9.77 -6.69 -14.71
N GLY A 3 9.30 -6.35 -13.51
CA GLY A 3 9.81 -6.97 -12.29
C GLY A 3 9.38 -8.42 -12.31
N GLU A 4 10.26 -9.34 -12.71
CA GLU A 4 10.04 -10.74 -12.44
C GLU A 4 9.87 -10.89 -10.94
N VAL A 5 8.83 -11.61 -10.53
CA VAL A 5 8.61 -11.92 -9.13
C VAL A 5 9.78 -12.80 -8.69
N HIS A 6 10.73 -12.22 -7.96
CA HIS A 6 11.90 -12.94 -7.49
C HIS A 6 11.50 -13.84 -6.32
N ILE A 7 11.62 -15.14 -6.55
CA ILE A 7 11.32 -16.19 -5.59
C ILE A 7 12.61 -16.91 -5.26
N THR A 8 12.95 -16.93 -3.98
CA THR A 8 14.20 -17.50 -3.46
C THR A 8 13.90 -18.69 -2.55
N ASP A 9 14.96 -19.39 -2.15
CA ASP A 9 14.88 -20.28 -1.01
C ASP A 9 14.43 -19.52 0.25
N VAL A 10 13.80 -20.25 1.17
CA VAL A 10 13.35 -19.68 2.44
C VAL A 10 14.54 -19.25 3.29
N ARG A 11 14.57 -17.96 3.65
CA ARG A 11 15.59 -17.35 4.51
C ARG A 11 15.64 -18.08 5.84
N ALA A 12 16.84 -18.28 6.40
CA ALA A 12 17.05 -19.09 7.60
C ALA A 12 16.14 -18.70 8.79
N ALA A 13 16.00 -17.38 9.05
CA ALA A 13 15.14 -16.86 10.12
C ALA A 13 13.64 -17.13 9.93
N HIS A 14 13.22 -17.50 8.72
CA HIS A 14 11.83 -17.64 8.30
C HIS A 14 11.46 -19.09 7.94
N ARG A 15 12.36 -20.06 8.16
CA ARG A 15 12.12 -21.48 7.89
C ARG A 15 11.17 -22.09 8.92
N PHE A 16 10.36 -23.04 8.46
CA PHE A 16 9.47 -23.86 9.28
C PHE A 16 9.36 -25.26 8.67
N ASP A 17 8.94 -26.26 9.46
CA ASP A 17 8.63 -27.61 8.97
C ASP A 17 7.32 -27.59 8.17
N PRO A 18 7.29 -28.01 6.89
CA PRO A 18 6.06 -28.01 6.11
C PRO A 18 5.05 -29.10 6.54
N ALA A 19 5.45 -30.15 7.27
CA ALA A 19 4.56 -31.29 7.54
C ALA A 19 3.28 -30.95 8.36
N PRO A 20 3.33 -30.10 9.41
CA PRO A 20 2.12 -29.60 10.06
C PRO A 20 1.21 -28.80 9.13
N LEU A 21 1.81 -27.97 8.26
CA LEU A 21 1.08 -27.18 7.28
C LEU A 21 0.40 -28.08 6.24
N GLU A 22 1.07 -29.13 5.76
CA GLU A 22 0.48 -30.11 4.84
C GLU A 22 -0.79 -30.75 5.41
N ARG A 23 -0.71 -31.25 6.66
CA ARG A 23 -1.87 -31.83 7.35
C ARG A 23 -2.98 -30.81 7.58
N PHE A 24 -2.62 -29.56 7.85
CA PHE A 24 -3.58 -28.49 8.07
C PHE A 24 -4.33 -28.11 6.78
N LEU A 25 -3.65 -28.08 5.63
CA LEU A 25 -4.22 -27.67 4.35
C LEU A 25 -5.02 -28.79 3.65
N ASP A 26 -4.79 -30.05 4.03
CA ASP A 26 -5.55 -31.18 3.51
C ASP A 26 -7.06 -31.02 3.74
N GLY A 27 -7.83 -31.19 2.66
CA GLY A 27 -9.28 -30.94 2.63
C GLY A 27 -9.72 -29.47 2.75
N ARG A 28 -8.80 -28.51 2.95
CA ARG A 28 -9.13 -27.06 3.03
C ARG A 28 -8.83 -26.29 1.75
N LEU A 29 -7.85 -26.74 0.99
CA LEU A 29 -7.51 -26.19 -0.31
C LEU A 29 -7.94 -27.16 -1.41
N GLU A 30 -8.79 -26.69 -2.31
CA GLU A 30 -9.20 -27.46 -3.47
C GLU A 30 -7.97 -27.93 -4.25
N GLY A 31 -7.91 -29.21 -4.61
CA GLY A 31 -6.82 -29.77 -5.42
C GLY A 31 -5.44 -29.77 -4.73
N PHE A 32 -5.38 -29.60 -3.41
CA PHE A 32 -4.16 -29.79 -2.64
C PHE A 32 -3.88 -31.28 -2.44
N ALA A 33 -2.63 -31.70 -2.69
CA ALA A 33 -2.11 -32.99 -2.27
C ALA A 33 -0.59 -32.89 -2.04
N PRO A 34 -0.05 -33.46 -0.94
CA PRO A 34 1.37 -33.42 -0.64
C PRO A 34 2.21 -34.18 -1.70
N PRO A 35 3.52 -33.90 -1.80
CA PRO A 35 4.31 -33.03 -0.93
C PRO A 35 4.17 -31.54 -1.27
N LEU A 36 4.33 -30.69 -0.25
CA LEU A 36 4.34 -29.24 -0.34
C LEU A 36 5.77 -28.71 -0.56
N SER A 37 5.96 -27.99 -1.66
CA SER A 37 7.14 -27.15 -1.88
C SER A 37 6.87 -25.75 -1.32
N VAL A 38 7.85 -25.20 -0.60
CA VAL A 38 7.77 -23.86 -0.01
C VAL A 38 8.97 -23.04 -0.46
N ARG A 39 8.70 -21.91 -1.12
CA ARG A 39 9.70 -20.90 -1.49
C ARG A 39 9.27 -19.53 -0.98
N GLN A 40 10.20 -18.58 -0.88
CA GLN A 40 9.91 -17.26 -0.31
C GLN A 40 9.98 -16.18 -1.39
N PHE A 41 9.09 -15.20 -1.34
CA PHE A 41 9.23 -14.00 -2.17
C PHE A 41 10.34 -13.11 -1.62
N GLU A 42 11.10 -12.46 -2.50
CA GLU A 42 12.13 -11.51 -2.08
C GLU A 42 11.52 -10.24 -1.45
N GLY A 43 10.34 -9.83 -1.94
CA GLY A 43 9.50 -8.79 -1.34
C GLY A 43 8.78 -9.23 -0.05
N GLY A 44 7.84 -8.42 0.44
CA GLY A 44 7.09 -8.73 1.67
C GLY A 44 7.91 -8.59 2.95
N GLN A 45 8.63 -7.47 3.09
CA GLN A 45 9.54 -7.24 4.21
C GLN A 45 8.81 -7.10 5.56
N SER A 46 7.57 -6.58 5.57
CA SER A 46 6.75 -6.48 6.79
C SER A 46 6.27 -7.85 7.27
N ASN A 47 5.61 -8.62 6.41
CA ASN A 47 5.06 -9.94 6.74
C ASN A 47 5.64 -10.95 5.75
N PRO A 48 6.38 -11.98 6.20
CA PRO A 48 6.95 -12.99 5.31
C PRO A 48 5.89 -13.62 4.41
N THR A 49 6.14 -13.56 3.10
CA THR A 49 5.25 -14.09 2.05
C THR A 49 5.96 -15.22 1.30
N TYR A 50 5.23 -16.31 1.04
CA TYR A 50 5.76 -17.55 0.49
C TYR A 50 4.91 -18.02 -0.69
N LEU A 51 5.57 -18.54 -1.71
CA LEU A 51 4.93 -19.38 -2.71
C LEU A 51 4.88 -20.81 -2.15
N ILE A 52 3.68 -21.37 -2.03
CA ILE A 52 3.49 -22.78 -1.68
C ILE A 52 2.91 -23.52 -2.88
N GLU A 53 3.50 -24.67 -3.23
CA GLU A 53 3.11 -25.47 -4.39
C GLU A 53 2.91 -26.93 -4.01
N ALA A 54 1.80 -27.51 -4.45
CA ALA A 54 1.46 -28.91 -4.23
C ALA A 54 0.58 -29.39 -5.39
N ALA A 55 0.79 -30.64 -5.84
CA ALA A 55 0.06 -31.24 -6.96
C ALA A 55 -0.06 -30.35 -8.23
N GLY A 56 0.98 -29.58 -8.55
CA GLY A 56 1.00 -28.68 -9.71
C GLY A 56 0.16 -27.40 -9.57
N ARG A 57 -0.43 -27.15 -8.40
CA ARG A 57 -1.15 -25.91 -8.08
C ARG A 57 -0.30 -25.00 -7.19
N ARG A 58 -0.62 -23.71 -7.21
CA ARG A 58 0.11 -22.64 -6.52
C ARG A 58 -0.82 -21.86 -5.60
N TRP A 59 -0.29 -21.48 -4.44
CA TRP A 59 -0.93 -20.56 -3.50
C TRP A 59 0.11 -19.64 -2.88
N VAL A 60 -0.37 -18.58 -2.24
CA VAL A 60 0.48 -17.67 -1.48
C VAL A 60 0.16 -17.78 -0.01
N LEU A 61 1.18 -18.08 0.82
CA LEU A 61 1.08 -18.03 2.26
C LEU A 61 1.69 -16.72 2.76
N ARG A 62 0.97 -16.00 3.61
CA ARG A 62 1.47 -14.80 4.28
C ARG A 62 1.34 -14.99 5.78
N LYS A 63 2.45 -14.83 6.51
CA LYS A 63 2.48 -15.07 7.95
C LYS A 63 3.03 -13.88 8.71
N LYS A 64 2.69 -13.81 9.98
CA LYS A 64 3.26 -12.86 10.93
C LYS A 64 4.77 -13.13 11.11
N PRO A 65 5.64 -12.10 11.16
CA PRO A 65 7.05 -12.31 11.41
C PRO A 65 7.28 -12.93 12.80
N PRO A 66 8.38 -13.68 13.00
CA PRO A 66 8.72 -14.22 14.31
C PRO A 66 9.21 -13.11 15.27
N GLY A 67 9.17 -13.37 16.58
CA GLY A 67 9.74 -12.50 17.61
C GLY A 67 8.73 -11.60 18.34
N GLU A 68 9.25 -10.76 19.24
CA GLU A 68 8.46 -9.76 19.95
C GLU A 68 8.15 -8.57 19.02
N LEU A 69 6.87 -8.28 18.83
CA LEU A 69 6.41 -7.30 17.85
C LEU A 69 5.66 -6.17 18.53
N LEU A 70 5.74 -4.98 17.93
CA LEU A 70 5.00 -3.81 18.42
C LEU A 70 3.49 -4.10 18.44
N PRO A 71 2.76 -3.61 19.46
CA PRO A 71 1.31 -3.76 19.52
C PRO A 71 0.63 -3.28 18.24
N SER A 72 -0.34 -4.05 17.75
CA SER A 72 -1.10 -3.77 16.51
C SER A 72 -0.28 -3.78 15.20
N ALA A 73 0.99 -4.17 15.22
CA ALA A 73 1.76 -4.44 14.00
C ALA A 73 1.45 -5.85 13.47
N HIS A 74 1.63 -6.04 12.16
CA HIS A 74 1.58 -7.36 11.51
C HIS A 74 0.27 -8.14 11.72
N GLN A 75 -0.88 -7.45 11.62
CA GLN A 75 -2.21 -8.03 11.80
C GLN A 75 -2.66 -8.82 10.55
N VAL A 76 -2.03 -9.95 10.27
CA VAL A 76 -2.33 -10.77 9.08
C VAL A 76 -3.77 -11.32 9.10
N GLY A 77 -4.38 -11.54 10.27
CA GLY A 77 -5.80 -11.89 10.38
C GLY A 77 -6.74 -10.79 9.88
N ARG A 78 -6.38 -9.52 10.07
CA ARG A 78 -7.13 -8.38 9.54
C ARG A 78 -7.01 -8.28 8.02
N GLU A 79 -5.83 -8.59 7.48
CA GLU A 79 -5.61 -8.70 6.03
C GLU A 79 -6.48 -9.81 5.42
N HIS A 80 -6.55 -10.98 6.06
CA HIS A 80 -7.47 -12.05 5.66
C HIS A 80 -8.93 -11.56 5.63
N GLN A 81 -9.38 -10.89 6.70
CA GLN A 81 -10.76 -10.41 6.80
C GLN A 81 -11.15 -9.41 5.70
N ILE A 82 -10.30 -8.42 5.40
CA ILE A 82 -10.62 -7.44 4.35
C ILE A 82 -10.62 -8.08 2.96
N LEU A 83 -9.69 -8.99 2.68
CA LEU A 83 -9.67 -9.74 1.41
C LEU A 83 -10.95 -10.57 1.24
N ARG A 84 -11.45 -11.23 2.30
CA ARG A 84 -12.73 -11.95 2.29
C ARG A 84 -13.91 -11.03 2.02
N ALA A 85 -13.95 -9.85 2.64
CA ALA A 85 -15.04 -8.88 2.48
C ALA A 85 -15.11 -8.30 1.06
N LEU A 86 -13.95 -8.08 0.42
CA LEU A 86 -13.84 -7.54 -0.94
C LEU A 86 -14.10 -8.56 -2.05
N GLU A 87 -14.06 -9.85 -1.74
CA GLU A 87 -14.25 -10.93 -2.72
C GLU A 87 -15.58 -10.78 -3.48
N GLY A 88 -15.51 -10.71 -4.81
CA GLY A 88 -16.69 -10.57 -5.68
C GLY A 88 -17.34 -9.18 -5.68
N ARG A 89 -16.70 -8.15 -5.09
CA ARG A 89 -17.25 -6.79 -4.99
C ARG A 89 -16.72 -5.80 -6.04
N GLY A 90 -16.17 -6.30 -7.14
CA GLY A 90 -15.69 -5.48 -8.26
C GLY A 90 -14.32 -4.80 -8.04
N VAL A 91 -13.69 -5.04 -6.88
CA VAL A 91 -12.27 -4.74 -6.62
C VAL A 91 -11.48 -6.03 -6.86
N PRO A 92 -10.55 -6.07 -7.83
CA PRO A 92 -9.74 -7.26 -8.07
C PRO A 92 -8.80 -7.49 -6.89
N VAL A 93 -9.02 -8.55 -6.12
CA VAL A 93 -8.19 -8.98 -4.99
C VAL A 93 -7.97 -10.50 -5.07
N PRO A 94 -6.84 -11.03 -4.57
CA PRO A 94 -6.71 -12.48 -4.43
C PRO A 94 -7.74 -13.01 -3.44
N ARG A 95 -8.38 -14.14 -3.76
CA ARG A 95 -9.28 -14.80 -2.81
C ARG A 95 -8.49 -15.25 -1.59
N SER A 96 -8.93 -14.85 -0.41
CA SER A 96 -8.39 -15.40 0.83
C SER A 96 -9.06 -16.73 1.13
N LEU A 97 -8.27 -17.80 1.25
CA LEU A 97 -8.75 -19.18 1.23
C LEU A 97 -8.82 -19.77 2.64
N VAL A 98 -7.77 -19.63 3.43
CA VAL A 98 -7.66 -20.22 4.77
C VAL A 98 -6.93 -19.24 5.69
N HIS A 99 -7.35 -19.14 6.94
CA HIS A 99 -6.65 -18.44 8.02
C HIS A 99 -6.42 -19.39 9.20
N CYS A 100 -5.30 -19.20 9.90
CA CYS A 100 -4.94 -19.97 11.07
C CYS A 100 -4.21 -19.08 12.08
N ALA A 101 -4.74 -19.02 13.29
CA ALA A 101 -4.13 -18.31 14.42
C ALA A 101 -3.24 -19.22 15.29
N ASP A 102 -3.23 -20.52 15.04
CA ASP A 102 -2.45 -21.49 15.82
C ASP A 102 -0.97 -21.43 15.43
N PRO A 103 -0.08 -20.96 16.33
CA PRO A 103 1.35 -20.87 16.03
C PRO A 103 2.01 -22.25 15.89
N GLU A 104 1.39 -23.35 16.34
CA GLU A 104 1.99 -24.69 16.24
C GLU A 104 2.10 -25.20 14.78
N ILE A 105 1.40 -24.55 13.83
CA ILE A 105 1.40 -24.98 12.42
C ILE A 105 2.62 -24.45 11.66
N VAL A 106 2.93 -23.16 11.75
CA VAL A 106 4.07 -22.51 11.03
C VAL A 106 4.87 -21.53 11.89
N GLY A 107 4.75 -21.63 13.21
CA GLY A 107 5.42 -20.77 14.20
C GLY A 107 4.72 -19.43 14.48
N SER A 108 3.64 -19.11 13.77
CA SER A 108 2.94 -17.83 13.88
C SER A 108 1.59 -17.85 13.17
N GLU A 109 0.71 -16.89 13.48
CA GLU A 109 -0.51 -16.64 12.72
C GLU A 109 -0.21 -16.44 11.21
N PHE A 110 -1.05 -17.02 10.35
CA PHE A 110 -0.93 -16.92 8.89
C PHE A 110 -2.28 -17.02 8.18
N PHE A 111 -2.27 -16.65 6.91
CA PHE A 111 -3.34 -17.00 5.99
C PHE A 111 -2.76 -17.45 4.64
N VAL A 112 -3.57 -18.20 3.90
CA VAL A 112 -3.29 -18.64 2.53
C VAL A 112 -4.30 -18.00 1.60
N MET A 113 -3.82 -17.48 0.49
CA MET A 113 -4.61 -16.88 -0.57
C MET A 113 -4.28 -17.49 -1.93
N GLU A 114 -5.16 -17.21 -2.88
CA GLU A 114 -4.99 -17.58 -4.28
C GLU A 114 -3.70 -17.02 -4.89
N TRP A 115 -3.04 -17.84 -5.72
CA TRP A 115 -2.02 -17.36 -6.63
C TRP A 115 -2.67 -16.69 -7.85
N LEU A 116 -2.45 -15.38 -8.02
CA LEU A 116 -2.89 -14.65 -9.19
C LEU A 116 -1.73 -14.50 -10.20
N PRO A 117 -1.91 -14.89 -11.47
CA PRO A 117 -0.95 -14.58 -12.51
C PRO A 117 -0.96 -13.07 -12.79
N GLY A 118 0.22 -12.46 -12.83
CA GLY A 118 0.32 -11.03 -13.09
C GLY A 118 1.76 -10.53 -13.13
N ARG A 119 1.92 -9.32 -13.67
CA ARG A 119 3.18 -8.58 -13.73
C ARG A 119 3.20 -7.53 -12.63
N VAL A 120 4.31 -7.44 -11.90
CA VAL A 120 4.56 -6.36 -10.94
C VAL A 120 5.52 -5.36 -11.58
N PHE A 121 5.21 -4.07 -11.45
CA PHE A 121 6.09 -2.99 -11.88
C PHE A 121 6.48 -2.13 -10.68
N LEU A 122 7.78 -2.06 -10.41
CA LEU A 122 8.32 -1.18 -9.37
C LEU A 122 8.35 0.28 -9.82
N ASP A 123 8.60 0.49 -11.12
CA ASP A 123 8.58 1.80 -11.75
C ASP A 123 7.14 2.15 -12.21
N PRO A 124 6.53 3.23 -11.68
CA PRO A 124 5.18 3.65 -12.06
C PRO A 124 5.08 4.11 -13.53
N LEU A 125 6.19 4.33 -14.23
CA LEU A 125 6.20 4.64 -15.66
C LEU A 125 6.02 3.40 -16.55
N LEU A 126 5.92 2.21 -15.96
CA LEU A 126 5.63 0.94 -16.66
C LEU A 126 6.57 0.75 -17.88
N PRO A 127 7.90 0.63 -17.66
CA PRO A 127 8.86 0.49 -18.74
C PRO A 127 8.59 -0.77 -19.57
N GLY A 128 8.63 -0.63 -20.89
CA GLY A 128 8.33 -1.72 -21.83
C GLY A 128 6.83 -1.92 -22.15
N VAL A 129 5.94 -1.12 -21.56
CA VAL A 129 4.51 -1.07 -21.91
C VAL A 129 4.27 0.08 -22.89
N SER A 130 3.39 -0.12 -23.88
CA SER A 130 3.05 0.91 -24.87
C SER A 130 2.35 2.12 -24.20
N PRO A 131 2.46 3.35 -24.73
CA PRO A 131 1.75 4.50 -24.17
C PRO A 131 0.23 4.29 -24.07
N GLN A 132 -0.37 3.63 -25.08
CA GLN A 132 -1.79 3.31 -25.08
C GLN A 132 -2.16 2.36 -23.93
N ASP A 133 -1.39 1.29 -23.74
CA ASP A 133 -1.65 0.32 -22.67
C ASP A 133 -1.37 0.91 -21.29
N ARG A 134 -0.37 1.78 -21.15
CA ARG A 134 -0.12 2.52 -19.90
C ARG A 134 -1.33 3.37 -19.52
N ARG A 135 -1.90 4.08 -20.50
CA ARG A 135 -3.10 4.87 -20.29
C ARG A 135 -4.24 3.98 -19.78
N ALA A 136 -4.53 2.89 -20.48
CA ALA A 136 -5.59 1.95 -20.09
C ALA A 136 -5.37 1.32 -18.70
N ILE A 137 -4.13 0.96 -18.35
CA ILE A 137 -3.79 0.42 -17.02
C ILE A 137 -4.07 1.45 -15.92
N TYR A 138 -3.60 2.69 -16.09
CA TYR A 138 -3.82 3.76 -15.13
C TYR A 138 -5.30 4.13 -15.00
N GLU A 139 -6.02 4.12 -16.10
CA GLU A 139 -7.46 4.35 -16.12
C GLU A 139 -8.22 3.30 -15.30
N HIS A 140 -7.90 2.02 -15.50
CA HIS A 140 -8.49 0.94 -14.70
C HIS A 140 -8.03 0.98 -13.24
N PHE A 141 -6.78 1.35 -12.96
CA PHE A 141 -6.26 1.55 -11.61
C PHE A 141 -7.09 2.59 -10.84
N ILE A 142 -7.40 3.73 -11.46
CA ILE A 142 -8.22 4.78 -10.84
C ILE A 142 -9.67 4.30 -10.64
N GLU A 143 -10.23 3.57 -11.60
CA GLU A 143 -11.58 2.99 -11.49
C GLU A 143 -11.67 1.97 -10.36
N VAL A 144 -10.65 1.12 -10.18
CA VAL A 144 -10.58 0.18 -9.06
C VAL A 144 -10.56 0.92 -7.72
N LEU A 145 -9.79 2.01 -7.61
CA LEU A 145 -9.78 2.84 -6.41
C LEU A 145 -11.13 3.48 -6.13
N ALA A 146 -11.78 4.03 -7.16
CA ALA A 146 -13.11 4.61 -7.05
C ALA A 146 -14.15 3.57 -6.59
N ARG A 147 -14.10 2.35 -7.16
CA ARG A 147 -14.97 1.23 -6.73
C ARG A 147 -14.74 0.87 -5.28
N LEU A 148 -13.47 0.74 -4.85
CA LEU A 148 -13.13 0.47 -3.45
C LEU A 148 -13.75 1.50 -2.50
N HIS A 149 -13.61 2.79 -2.84
CA HIS A 149 -14.12 3.87 -2.01
C HIS A 149 -15.65 4.03 -2.02
N ALA A 150 -16.33 3.40 -2.98
CA ALA A 150 -17.78 3.38 -3.07
C ALA A 150 -18.43 2.22 -2.30
N LEU A 151 -17.65 1.24 -1.81
CA LEU A 151 -18.19 0.12 -1.05
C LEU A 151 -18.61 0.57 0.35
N ASP A 152 -19.81 0.16 0.77
CA ASP A 152 -20.25 0.24 2.17
C ASP A 152 -19.55 -0.86 2.99
N PRO A 153 -18.66 -0.51 3.94
CA PRO A 153 -17.93 -1.49 4.73
C PRO A 153 -18.84 -2.44 5.49
N VAL A 154 -19.96 -1.95 6.03
CA VAL A 154 -20.91 -2.74 6.81
C VAL A 154 -21.63 -3.74 5.89
N ALA A 155 -22.11 -3.27 4.75
CA ALA A 155 -22.86 -4.10 3.81
C ALA A 155 -22.02 -5.24 3.20
N ILE A 156 -20.71 -5.06 3.04
CA ILE A 156 -19.83 -6.12 2.53
C ILE A 156 -19.22 -7.00 3.64
N GLY A 157 -19.57 -6.77 4.90
CA GLY A 157 -19.13 -7.59 6.03
C GLY A 157 -17.71 -7.30 6.52
N VAL A 158 -17.22 -6.07 6.37
CA VAL A 158 -16.00 -5.63 7.05
C VAL A 158 -16.22 -5.70 8.57
N PRO A 159 -15.35 -6.38 9.35
CA PRO A 159 -15.56 -6.54 10.78
C PRO A 159 -15.59 -5.23 11.56
N ASP A 160 -16.36 -5.23 12.65
CA ASP A 160 -16.32 -4.15 13.64
C ASP A 160 -14.89 -3.95 14.16
N GLY A 161 -14.51 -2.69 14.35
CA GLY A 161 -13.15 -2.35 14.79
C GLY A 161 -12.09 -2.38 13.69
N PHE A 162 -12.44 -2.64 12.42
CA PHE A 162 -11.52 -2.51 11.29
C PHE A 162 -10.95 -1.08 11.18
N GLY A 163 -11.69 -0.05 11.54
CA GLY A 163 -11.15 1.30 11.61
C GLY A 163 -12.05 2.22 12.41
N ARG A 164 -11.53 3.37 12.79
CA ARG A 164 -12.34 4.41 13.43
C ARG A 164 -12.79 5.40 12.35
N PRO A 165 -14.11 5.57 12.10
CA PRO A 165 -14.60 6.56 11.15
C PRO A 165 -14.39 8.00 11.66
N GLY A 166 -14.50 8.98 10.76
CA GLY A 166 -14.34 10.42 11.04
C GLY A 166 -12.92 10.83 11.46
N ASN A 167 -12.63 12.13 11.60
CA ASN A 167 -11.37 12.71 12.12
C ASN A 167 -10.08 12.04 11.63
N TYR A 168 -10.08 11.51 10.40
CA TYR A 168 -8.99 10.67 9.90
C TYR A 168 -7.68 11.45 9.84
N TYR A 169 -7.70 12.62 9.21
CA TYR A 169 -6.49 13.43 9.05
C TYR A 169 -5.97 13.97 10.37
N ALA A 170 -6.82 14.47 11.27
CA ALA A 170 -6.38 14.93 12.60
C ALA A 170 -5.61 13.82 13.35
N ARG A 171 -6.14 12.59 13.36
CA ARG A 171 -5.46 11.44 13.99
C ARG A 171 -4.16 11.09 13.28
N GLN A 172 -4.17 11.06 11.95
CA GLN A 172 -3.01 10.66 11.18
C GLN A 172 -1.89 11.70 11.24
N VAL A 173 -2.19 12.99 11.17
CA VAL A 173 -1.22 14.09 11.38
C VAL A 173 -0.58 13.92 12.75
N SER A 174 -1.38 13.82 13.83
CA SER A 174 -0.84 13.63 15.18
C SER A 174 0.04 12.38 15.31
N ARG A 175 -0.39 11.24 14.73
CA ARG A 175 0.35 9.98 14.75
C ARG A 175 1.71 10.11 14.04
N TRP A 176 1.71 10.60 12.80
CA TRP A 176 2.91 10.68 11.99
C TRP A 176 3.87 11.76 12.49
N THR A 177 3.38 12.85 13.08
CA THR A 177 4.20 13.84 13.78
C THR A 177 4.96 13.22 14.94
N LYS A 178 4.25 12.49 15.82
CA LYS A 178 4.91 11.78 16.94
C LYS A 178 5.92 10.74 16.45
N GLN A 179 5.58 9.99 15.40
CA GLN A 179 6.47 8.98 14.84
C GLN A 179 7.71 9.59 14.19
N TYR A 180 7.58 10.70 13.46
CA TYR A 180 8.72 11.44 12.91
C TYR A 180 9.60 11.99 14.02
N GLN A 181 9.03 12.65 15.03
CA GLN A 181 9.78 13.19 16.16
C GLN A 181 10.55 12.09 16.91
N ALA A 182 9.91 10.95 17.19
CA ALA A 182 10.55 9.81 17.82
C ALA A 182 11.65 9.17 16.94
N SER A 183 11.61 9.40 15.62
CA SER A 183 12.60 8.86 14.68
C SER A 183 13.57 9.89 14.10
N ARG A 184 13.52 11.15 14.55
CA ARG A 184 14.37 12.24 14.06
C ARG A 184 15.84 11.90 14.26
N THR A 185 16.62 11.98 13.19
CA THR A 185 18.08 11.79 13.20
C THR A 185 18.85 13.05 12.82
N HIS A 186 18.22 13.96 12.07
CA HIS A 186 18.81 15.21 11.60
C HIS A 186 17.76 16.32 11.60
N ASP A 187 18.23 17.56 11.54
CA ASP A 187 17.36 18.71 11.33
C ASP A 187 16.92 18.83 9.86
N ILE A 188 15.61 18.89 9.67
CA ILE A 188 14.94 19.11 8.40
C ILE A 188 13.86 20.17 8.64
N PRO A 189 14.19 21.47 8.53
CA PRO A 189 13.27 22.56 8.85
C PRO A 189 11.93 22.49 8.12
N GLU A 190 11.91 21.94 6.90
CA GLU A 190 10.70 21.75 6.10
C GLU A 190 9.73 20.76 6.74
N MET A 191 10.22 19.69 7.40
CA MET A 191 9.36 18.77 8.15
C MET A 191 8.68 19.48 9.31
N ASP A 192 9.42 20.29 10.07
CA ASP A 192 8.87 21.04 11.21
C ASP A 192 7.78 22.02 10.74
N LYS A 193 8.00 22.72 9.63
CA LYS A 193 7.01 23.63 9.03
C LYS A 193 5.77 22.91 8.50
N VAL A 194 5.95 21.79 7.79
CA VAL A 194 4.83 21.01 7.25
C VAL A 194 4.01 20.38 8.37
N MET A 195 4.64 19.86 9.42
CA MET A 195 3.92 19.33 10.60
C MET A 195 3.04 20.39 11.25
N ALA A 196 3.56 21.60 11.48
CA ALA A 196 2.79 22.70 12.04
C ALA A 196 1.62 23.10 11.12
N TRP A 197 1.91 23.30 9.83
CA TRP A 197 0.88 23.70 8.86
C TRP A 197 -0.24 22.65 8.74
N LEU A 198 0.09 21.36 8.67
CA LEU A 198 -0.90 20.28 8.61
C LEU A 198 -1.80 20.21 9.85
N ALA A 199 -1.25 20.49 11.03
CA ALA A 199 -2.05 20.54 12.26
C ALA A 199 -3.07 21.69 12.20
N ASP A 200 -2.66 22.85 11.68
CA ASP A 200 -3.50 24.06 11.62
C ASP A 200 -4.52 24.05 10.47
N HIS A 201 -4.30 23.24 9.43
CA HIS A 201 -5.11 23.23 8.19
C HIS A 201 -5.80 21.89 7.93
N THR A 202 -6.00 21.07 8.97
CA THR A 202 -6.74 19.80 8.82
C THR A 202 -8.17 20.06 8.33
N PRO A 203 -8.60 19.46 7.20
CA PRO A 203 -9.95 19.64 6.69
C PRO A 203 -11.02 19.15 7.68
N GLU A 204 -12.14 19.85 7.72
CA GLU A 204 -13.33 19.42 8.49
C GLU A 204 -14.06 18.23 7.84
N ASP A 205 -13.74 17.94 6.57
CA ASP A 205 -14.28 16.81 5.81
C ASP A 205 -14.01 15.46 6.50
N ASP A 206 -15.08 14.82 6.95
CA ASP A 206 -15.05 13.62 7.76
C ASP A 206 -15.48 12.36 6.99
N ARG A 207 -15.59 12.46 5.66
CA ARG A 207 -15.95 11.32 4.81
C ARG A 207 -15.05 10.11 5.10
N SER A 208 -15.65 8.93 5.05
CA SER A 208 -14.98 7.69 5.44
C SER A 208 -15.29 6.58 4.44
N ALA A 209 -14.25 5.89 4.00
CA ALA A 209 -14.31 4.74 3.11
C ALA A 209 -13.28 3.68 3.55
N ILE A 210 -13.33 2.50 2.94
CA ILE A 210 -12.22 1.55 3.02
C ILE A 210 -11.05 2.18 2.27
N VAL A 211 -9.97 2.50 2.97
CA VAL A 211 -8.72 2.93 2.37
C VAL A 211 -7.72 1.77 2.41
N HIS A 212 -7.04 1.54 1.31
CA HIS A 212 -5.93 0.60 1.18
C HIS A 212 -4.73 1.05 2.02
N GLY A 213 -4.44 2.36 2.06
CA GLY A 213 -3.38 2.95 2.86
C GLY A 213 -2.00 2.95 2.20
N ASP A 214 -1.74 2.06 1.25
CA ASP A 214 -0.55 2.09 0.37
C ASP A 214 -0.92 1.85 -1.11
N TYR A 215 -1.93 2.56 -1.60
CA TYR A 215 -2.45 2.34 -2.96
C TYR A 215 -1.49 2.89 -4.02
N THR A 216 -0.66 2.01 -4.60
CA THR A 216 0.29 2.33 -5.67
C THR A 216 0.33 1.20 -6.71
N LEU A 217 0.83 1.47 -7.91
CA LEU A 217 1.02 0.43 -8.93
C LEU A 217 2.00 -0.67 -8.50
N ARG A 218 2.89 -0.40 -7.54
CA ARG A 218 3.82 -1.39 -6.98
C ARG A 218 3.09 -2.50 -6.22
N ASN A 219 1.91 -2.17 -5.68
CA ASN A 219 1.03 -3.10 -4.97
C ASN A 219 -0.10 -3.61 -5.87
N CYS A 220 0.05 -3.51 -7.19
CA CYS A 220 -0.91 -4.02 -8.16
C CYS A 220 -0.26 -5.08 -9.07
N LEU A 221 -0.98 -6.18 -9.28
CA LEU A 221 -0.72 -7.09 -10.38
C LEU A 221 -1.40 -6.54 -11.63
N ILE A 222 -0.62 -6.36 -12.69
CA ILE A 222 -1.13 -6.05 -14.02
C ILE A 222 -1.31 -7.36 -14.79
N ASP A 223 -2.49 -7.51 -15.41
CA ASP A 223 -2.84 -8.67 -16.22
C ASP A 223 -1.78 -8.89 -17.33
N PRO A 224 -1.28 -10.12 -17.52
CA PRO A 224 -0.25 -10.40 -18.52
C PRO A 224 -0.75 -10.24 -19.97
N GLU A 225 -2.06 -10.37 -20.19
CA GLU A 225 -2.68 -10.41 -21.52
C GLU A 225 -3.56 -9.19 -21.80
N ALA A 226 -3.91 -8.41 -20.77
CA ALA A 226 -4.75 -7.21 -20.90
C ALA A 226 -4.16 -6.00 -20.13
N PRO A 227 -4.41 -4.76 -20.59
CA PRO A 227 -3.94 -3.55 -19.91
C PRO A 227 -4.86 -3.17 -18.74
N ARG A 228 -4.98 -4.05 -17.74
CA ARG A 228 -5.83 -3.86 -16.56
C ARG A 228 -5.19 -4.41 -15.28
N ILE A 229 -5.75 -3.99 -14.14
CA ILE A 229 -5.36 -4.50 -12.82
C ILE A 229 -6.01 -5.88 -12.62
N ALA A 230 -5.18 -6.91 -12.42
CA ALA A 230 -5.59 -8.27 -12.11
C ALA A 230 -5.76 -8.52 -10.60
N GLY A 231 -5.05 -7.76 -9.76
CA GLY A 231 -5.15 -7.88 -8.31
C GLY A 231 -4.50 -6.71 -7.56
N VAL A 232 -5.16 -6.20 -6.54
CA VAL A 232 -4.62 -5.26 -5.55
C VAL A 232 -4.10 -6.07 -4.37
N LEU A 233 -2.82 -5.88 -4.04
CA LEU A 233 -2.08 -6.62 -3.04
C LEU A 233 -1.75 -5.72 -1.85
N ASP A 234 -1.29 -6.34 -0.76
CA ASP A 234 -0.72 -5.67 0.40
C ASP A 234 -1.66 -4.77 1.21
N TRP A 235 -2.71 -5.40 1.75
CA TRP A 235 -3.74 -4.73 2.53
C TRP A 235 -3.37 -4.52 4.00
N GLU A 236 -2.09 -4.63 4.38
CA GLU A 236 -1.66 -4.57 5.79
C GLU A 236 -1.91 -3.20 6.45
N LEU A 237 -1.95 -2.13 5.65
CA LEU A 237 -2.23 -0.76 6.10
C LEU A 237 -3.69 -0.35 5.93
N SER A 238 -4.53 -1.24 5.41
CA SER A 238 -5.91 -0.91 5.09
C SER A 238 -6.72 -0.63 6.35
N THR A 239 -7.63 0.34 6.29
CA THR A 239 -8.46 0.80 7.42
C THR A 239 -9.71 1.51 6.90
N LEU A 240 -10.60 1.92 7.81
CA LEU A 240 -11.53 3.02 7.51
C LEU A 240 -10.81 4.35 7.62
N GLY A 241 -10.97 5.20 6.61
CA GLY A 241 -10.30 6.49 6.53
C GLY A 241 -10.82 7.38 5.41
N HIS A 242 -10.19 8.53 5.24
CA HIS A 242 -10.59 9.49 4.21
C HIS A 242 -10.12 9.01 2.83
N PRO A 243 -11.00 8.87 1.82
CA PRO A 243 -10.67 8.30 0.51
C PRO A 243 -9.60 9.11 -0.24
N PHE A 244 -9.58 10.44 -0.09
CA PHE A 244 -8.54 11.26 -0.71
C PHE A 244 -7.12 10.97 -0.18
N ALA A 245 -6.97 10.24 0.93
CA ALA A 245 -5.66 9.80 1.40
C ALA A 245 -5.02 8.82 0.40
N ASP A 246 -5.79 7.87 -0.12
CA ASP A 246 -5.30 6.95 -1.15
C ASP A 246 -5.16 7.64 -2.51
N VAL A 247 -6.05 8.58 -2.86
CA VAL A 247 -5.92 9.35 -4.11
C VAL A 247 -4.64 10.18 -4.10
N ALA A 248 -4.36 10.87 -3.00
CA ALA A 248 -3.13 11.65 -2.86
C ALA A 248 -1.88 10.77 -2.89
N HIS A 249 -1.95 9.61 -2.24
CA HIS A 249 -0.86 8.63 -2.22
C HIS A 249 -0.59 8.04 -3.62
N ALA A 250 -1.63 7.70 -4.36
CA ALA A 250 -1.55 7.20 -5.72
C ALA A 250 -0.90 8.19 -6.70
N CYS A 251 -1.03 9.49 -6.42
CA CYS A 251 -0.43 10.57 -7.21
C CYS A 251 1.04 10.87 -6.85
N LEU A 252 1.62 10.27 -5.80
CA LEU A 252 2.95 10.67 -5.31
C LEU A 252 4.06 10.58 -6.37
N PHE A 253 3.97 9.63 -7.30
CA PHE A 253 4.97 9.49 -8.37
C PHE A 253 5.03 10.73 -9.30
N THR A 254 3.96 11.52 -9.37
CA THR A 254 3.90 12.75 -10.18
C THR A 254 4.81 13.86 -9.62
N PHE A 255 5.28 13.74 -8.38
CA PHE A 255 6.25 14.66 -7.77
C PHE A 255 7.71 14.33 -8.11
N SER A 256 7.95 13.41 -9.05
CA SER A 256 9.29 13.05 -9.55
C SER A 256 10.00 14.16 -10.35
N GLY A 257 9.32 15.28 -10.63
CA GLY A 257 9.88 16.42 -11.38
C GLY A 257 9.65 16.36 -12.89
N GLN A 258 8.97 15.33 -13.39
CA GLN A 258 8.52 15.27 -14.78
C GLN A 258 7.41 16.31 -15.04
N SER A 259 7.40 16.87 -16.25
CA SER A 259 6.32 17.76 -16.68
C SER A 259 5.06 16.97 -17.06
N ASP A 260 3.92 17.64 -17.01
CA ASP A 260 2.65 17.08 -17.47
C ASP A 260 2.71 16.61 -18.94
N GLU A 261 3.43 17.32 -19.79
CA GLU A 261 3.63 16.92 -21.20
C GLU A 261 4.45 15.64 -21.31
N ALA A 262 5.49 15.49 -20.48
CA ALA A 262 6.26 14.25 -20.42
C ALA A 262 5.38 13.07 -20.01
N PHE A 263 4.54 13.22 -18.97
CA PHE A 263 3.59 12.17 -18.59
C PHE A 263 2.63 11.80 -19.73
N ARG A 264 2.01 12.79 -20.38
CA ARG A 264 1.07 12.54 -21.49
C ARG A 264 1.74 11.82 -22.66
N SER A 265 2.93 12.25 -23.07
CA SER A 265 3.69 11.58 -24.16
C SER A 265 4.05 10.12 -23.84
N LEU A 266 4.26 9.81 -22.55
CA LEU A 266 4.49 8.44 -22.08
C LEU A 266 3.19 7.63 -21.94
N GLY A 267 2.02 8.24 -22.12
CA GLY A 267 0.71 7.61 -21.91
C GLY A 267 0.28 7.54 -20.44
N VAL A 268 1.02 8.17 -19.53
CA VAL A 268 0.74 8.22 -18.10
C VAL A 268 -0.14 9.45 -17.79
N PRO A 269 -1.19 9.34 -16.96
CA PRO A 269 -2.01 10.50 -16.62
C PRO A 269 -1.25 11.51 -15.77
N THR A 270 -1.54 12.79 -15.98
CA THR A 270 -1.08 13.84 -15.07
C THR A 270 -1.83 13.76 -13.74
N ARG A 271 -1.31 14.43 -12.70
CA ARG A 271 -1.98 14.50 -11.39
C ARG A 271 -3.42 15.01 -11.48
N GLN A 272 -3.66 16.01 -12.32
CA GLN A 272 -4.99 16.57 -12.54
C GLN A 272 -5.92 15.57 -13.23
N GLU A 273 -5.43 14.87 -14.27
CA GLU A 273 -6.19 13.84 -14.97
C GLU A 273 -6.57 12.67 -14.04
N ILE A 274 -5.69 12.30 -13.10
CA ILE A 274 -5.97 11.28 -12.08
C ILE A 274 -7.13 11.73 -11.17
N ILE A 275 -7.05 12.96 -10.63
CA ILE A 275 -8.09 13.52 -9.75
C ILE A 275 -9.44 13.57 -10.47
N GLU A 276 -9.47 14.14 -11.67
CA GLU A 276 -10.72 14.32 -12.44
C GLU A 276 -11.38 12.98 -12.77
N ARG A 277 -10.57 11.98 -13.14
CA ARG A 277 -11.09 10.65 -13.41
C ARG A 277 -11.62 10.00 -12.13
N TYR A 278 -10.89 10.11 -11.02
CA TYR A 278 -11.33 9.57 -9.74
C TYR A 278 -12.66 10.19 -9.29
N VAL A 279 -12.77 11.52 -9.31
CA VAL A 279 -13.99 12.25 -8.93
C VAL A 279 -15.18 11.80 -9.79
N ARG A 280 -14.98 11.73 -11.11
CA ARG A 280 -16.00 11.25 -12.04
C ARG A 280 -16.42 9.80 -11.76
N ALA A 281 -15.46 8.90 -11.53
CA ALA A 281 -15.74 7.48 -11.35
C ALA A 281 -16.35 7.15 -9.98
N SER A 282 -15.97 7.90 -8.94
CA SER A 282 -16.47 7.69 -7.58
C SER A 282 -17.80 8.41 -7.32
N GLY A 283 -18.14 9.42 -8.10
CA GLY A 283 -19.32 10.27 -7.87
C GLY A 283 -19.21 11.13 -6.60
N GLN A 284 -18.04 11.19 -5.97
CA GLN A 284 -17.82 12.01 -4.79
C GLN A 284 -17.62 13.48 -5.17
N GLU A 285 -18.06 14.38 -4.29
CA GLU A 285 -17.75 15.81 -4.44
C GLU A 285 -16.23 16.03 -4.41
N PRO A 286 -15.69 16.85 -5.33
CA PRO A 286 -14.27 17.17 -5.36
C PRO A 286 -13.86 17.93 -4.09
N ALA A 287 -12.58 17.84 -3.74
CA ALA A 287 -12.02 18.71 -2.72
C ALA A 287 -12.08 20.19 -3.13
N GLU A 288 -12.27 21.10 -2.17
CA GLU A 288 -12.09 22.55 -2.36
C GLU A 288 -10.64 22.88 -2.77
N GLY A 289 -9.66 22.09 -2.29
CA GLY A 289 -8.26 22.19 -2.67
C GLY A 289 -7.47 20.94 -2.32
N TRP A 290 -6.47 20.62 -3.14
CA TRP A 290 -5.67 19.40 -2.99
C TRP A 290 -4.34 19.58 -2.25
N THR A 291 -3.95 20.82 -1.95
CA THR A 291 -2.68 21.14 -1.27
C THR A 291 -2.51 20.37 0.02
N PHE A 292 -3.54 20.35 0.87
CA PHE A 292 -3.49 19.62 2.14
C PHE A 292 -3.24 18.12 1.94
N TYR A 293 -4.02 17.47 1.06
CA TYR A 293 -3.94 16.02 0.88
C TYR A 293 -2.58 15.56 0.34
N PHE A 294 -2.01 16.30 -0.62
CA PHE A 294 -0.68 16.00 -1.15
C PHE A 294 0.45 16.34 -0.16
N ALA A 295 0.35 17.48 0.55
CA ALA A 295 1.31 17.82 1.59
C ALA A 295 1.33 16.75 2.69
N PHE A 296 0.16 16.27 3.10
CA PHE A 296 0.02 15.16 4.04
C PHE A 296 0.62 13.85 3.50
N ALA A 297 0.36 13.49 2.24
CA ALA A 297 0.90 12.26 1.65
C ALA A 297 2.43 12.28 1.59
N LEU A 298 3.03 13.40 1.17
CA LEU A 298 4.48 13.59 1.13
C LEU A 298 5.08 13.57 2.54
N PHE A 299 4.46 14.28 3.49
CA PHE A 299 4.84 14.26 4.90
C PHE A 299 4.84 12.85 5.49
N ARG A 300 3.77 12.09 5.24
CA ARG A 300 3.62 10.71 5.71
C ARG A 300 4.73 9.82 5.18
N ILE A 301 5.05 9.89 3.89
CA ILE A 301 6.15 9.11 3.31
C ILE A 301 7.51 9.55 3.86
N ALA A 302 7.73 10.85 4.07
CA ALA A 302 8.94 11.35 4.73
C ALA A 302 9.08 10.75 6.14
N ALA A 303 8.00 10.73 6.93
CA ALA A 303 7.99 10.17 8.28
C ALA A 303 8.24 8.65 8.29
N ILE A 304 7.67 7.90 7.34
CA ILE A 304 7.92 6.46 7.18
C ILE A 304 9.40 6.20 6.86
N ASN A 305 9.94 6.90 5.85
CA ASN A 305 11.34 6.75 5.44
C ASN A 305 12.32 7.16 6.55
N GLN A 306 11.98 8.18 7.34
CA GLN A 306 12.77 8.56 8.51
C GLN A 306 12.81 7.44 9.56
N GLY A 307 11.69 6.77 9.80
CA GLY A 307 11.63 5.60 10.68
C GLY A 307 12.47 4.43 10.17
N VAL A 308 12.45 4.16 8.86
CA VAL A 308 13.31 3.13 8.22
C VAL A 308 14.78 3.50 8.38
N TYR A 309 15.14 4.75 8.09
CA TYR A 309 16.50 5.24 8.21
C TYR A 309 17.04 5.11 9.64
N LYS A 310 16.26 5.55 10.65
CA LYS A 310 16.64 5.41 12.06
C LYS A 310 16.88 3.95 12.46
N ARG A 311 15.97 3.04 12.10
CA ARG A 311 16.15 1.61 12.41
C ARG A 311 17.42 1.05 11.77
N GLY A 312 17.76 1.50 10.57
CA GLY A 312 19.01 1.12 9.92
C GLY A 312 20.25 1.60 10.65
N LEU A 313 20.27 2.85 11.11
CA LEU A 313 21.35 3.38 11.95
C LEU A 313 21.50 2.61 13.28
N GLU A 314 20.40 2.10 13.82
CA GLU A 314 20.37 1.28 15.04
C GLU A 314 20.72 -0.20 14.80
N GLY A 315 21.05 -0.59 13.55
CA GLY A 315 21.38 -1.96 13.18
C GLY A 315 20.16 -2.90 13.05
N ASN A 316 18.95 -2.34 13.03
CA ASN A 316 17.66 -3.06 13.01
C ASN A 316 16.95 -2.99 11.64
N ALA A 317 17.66 -2.67 10.55
CA ALA A 317 17.09 -2.70 9.21
C ALA A 317 17.14 -4.10 8.59
N ALA A 318 16.10 -4.46 7.85
CA ALA A 318 16.03 -5.73 7.12
C ALA A 318 16.96 -5.77 5.89
N SER A 319 17.45 -4.63 5.42
CA SER A 319 18.39 -4.51 4.30
C SER A 319 19.21 -3.23 4.37
N ASP A 320 20.34 -3.18 3.66
CA ASP A 320 21.21 -1.99 3.53
C ASP A 320 20.56 -0.81 2.79
N HIS A 321 19.34 -1.00 2.24
CA HIS A 321 18.60 0.03 1.51
C HIS A 321 18.17 1.19 2.40
N TYR A 322 18.29 1.08 3.73
CA TYR A 322 18.00 2.19 4.63
C TYR A 322 18.86 3.43 4.33
N MET A 323 20.08 3.25 3.79
CA MET A 323 20.96 4.36 3.42
C MET A 323 20.37 5.28 2.34
N GLU A 324 19.51 4.73 1.48
CA GLU A 324 18.83 5.48 0.42
C GLU A 324 17.57 6.20 0.93
N ALA A 325 17.12 5.91 2.15
CA ALA A 325 15.89 6.48 2.71
C ALA A 325 16.03 7.96 3.08
N LEU A 326 17.18 8.41 3.61
CA LEU A 326 17.37 9.79 4.07
C LEU A 326 17.24 10.83 2.93
N PRO A 327 17.83 10.64 1.75
CA PRO A 327 17.56 11.50 0.58
C PRO A 327 16.05 11.62 0.27
N GLY A 328 15.32 10.50 0.37
CA GLY A 328 13.88 10.46 0.18
C GLY A 328 13.09 11.26 1.24
N VAL A 329 13.55 11.25 2.50
CA VAL A 329 12.97 12.08 3.57
C VAL A 329 13.07 13.56 3.21
N ARG A 330 14.29 14.03 2.89
CA ARG A 330 14.53 15.45 2.57
C ARG A 330 13.75 15.88 1.32
N ALA A 331 13.80 15.10 0.25
CA ALA A 331 13.08 15.41 -0.99
C ALA A 331 11.56 15.54 -0.76
N SER A 332 10.98 14.61 0.00
CA SER A 332 9.54 14.62 0.31
C SER A 332 9.17 15.81 1.19
N ALA A 333 9.99 16.13 2.20
CA ALA A 333 9.76 17.27 3.09
C ALA A 333 9.81 18.60 2.34
N VAL A 334 10.84 18.80 1.52
CA VAL A 334 11.00 20.01 0.69
C VAL A 334 9.83 20.16 -0.25
N ARG A 335 9.46 19.10 -0.97
CA ARG A 335 8.34 19.18 -1.92
C ARG A 335 7.00 19.43 -1.23
N ALA A 336 6.77 18.86 -0.06
CA ALA A 336 5.58 19.15 0.74
C ALA A 336 5.51 20.62 1.12
N TRP A 337 6.63 21.20 1.57
CA TRP A 337 6.69 22.61 1.94
C TRP A 337 6.54 23.55 0.75
N GLU A 338 7.19 23.26 -0.39
CA GLU A 338 7.01 24.01 -1.65
C GLU A 338 5.54 24.05 -2.08
N LEU A 339 4.84 22.92 -1.96
CA LEU A 339 3.41 22.83 -2.29
C LEU A 339 2.57 23.70 -1.36
N VAL A 340 2.85 23.68 -0.06
CA VAL A 340 2.18 24.54 0.93
C VAL A 340 2.40 26.02 0.58
N GLN A 341 3.65 26.42 0.32
CA GLN A 341 3.97 27.81 -0.03
C GLN A 341 3.26 28.28 -1.29
N ALA A 342 3.26 27.47 -2.35
CA ALA A 342 2.57 27.77 -3.59
C ALA A 342 1.05 27.91 -3.40
N GLY A 343 0.46 27.03 -2.58
CA GLY A 343 -0.96 27.09 -2.24
C GLY A 343 -1.34 28.32 -1.41
N THR A 344 -0.50 28.73 -0.47
CA THR A 344 -0.73 29.93 0.36
C THR A 344 -0.49 31.24 -0.39
N GLY A 345 0.43 31.26 -1.36
CA GLY A 345 0.76 32.47 -2.13
C GLY A 345 -0.36 32.91 -3.08
N ALA A 346 -1.11 31.95 -3.64
CA ALA A 346 -2.23 32.22 -4.54
C ALA A 346 -3.43 32.92 -3.86
N GLY A 347 -3.52 32.89 -2.53
CA GLY A 347 -4.57 33.57 -1.75
C GLY A 347 -4.23 34.97 -1.26
N SER A 348 -3.02 35.47 -1.54
CA SER A 348 -2.53 36.79 -1.06
C SER A 348 -2.47 37.88 -2.13
N ALA A 349 -2.90 37.57 -3.35
CA ALA A 349 -3.07 38.52 -4.44
C ALA A 349 -4.55 38.61 -4.82
N SER A 350 -5.35 39.28 -3.96
CA SER A 350 -6.69 39.76 -4.28
C SER A 350 -6.81 41.22 -3.93
#